data_AF-A0A2D8XEW7-F1
#
_entry.id   AF-A0A2D8XEW7-F1
#
_cell.length_a   1.000
_cell.length_b   1.000
_cell.length_c   1.000
_cell.angle_alpha   90.00
_cell.angle_beta   90.00
_cell.angle_gamma   90.00
#
_symmetry.space_group_name_H-M   'P 1'
#
loop_
_entity.id
_entity.type
_entity.pdbx_description
1 polymer ?
#
loop_
_entity_poly.entity_id
_entity_poly.type
_entity_poly.pdbx_seq_one_letter_code
_entity_poly.pdbx_strand_id
1 'polypeptide(L)' 'MSQYQSIILCANPRSGSTMLCDLMAATGVLGKPQSFYRPESITLWTQQLSVKGDHATG' A
#
# COMPACT_ATOMS: atom_id res chain seq x y z
N MET A 1 13.63 -19.54 4.01
CA MET A 1 12.44 -18.74 3.67
C MET A 1 12.31 -17.62 4.69
N SER A 2 11.94 -16.41 4.26
CA SER A 2 11.64 -15.30 5.17
C SER A 2 10.52 -15.70 6.13
N GLN A 3 10.63 -15.33 7.41
CA GLN A 3 9.57 -15.56 8.40
C GLN A 3 8.32 -14.69 8.17
N TYR A 4 8.44 -13.66 7.33
CA TYR A 4 7.36 -12.73 7.00
C TYR A 4 7.00 -12.81 5.52
N GLN A 5 5.70 -12.83 5.24
CA GLN A 5 5.10 -12.91 3.90
C GLN A 5 4.69 -11.53 3.35
N SER A 6 4.68 -10.49 4.19
CA SER A 6 4.16 -9.16 3.84
C SER A 6 4.90 -8.06 4.58
N ILE A 7 4.92 -6.85 4.01
CA ILE A 7 5.47 -5.64 4.61
C ILE A 7 4.47 -4.49 4.52
N ILE A 8 4.54 -3.56 5.48
CA ILE A 8 3.91 -2.24 5.38
C ILE A 8 5.02 -1.19 5.39
N LEU A 9 5.02 -0.31 4.39
CA LEU A 9 5.98 0.78 4.31
C LEU A 9 5.40 2.02 5.01
N CYS A 10 6.03 2.45 6.10
CA CYS A 10 5.71 3.70 6.78
C CYS A 10 6.56 4.82 6.20
N ALA A 11 5.93 5.79 5.54
CA ALA A 11 6.61 6.91 4.90
C ALA A 11 5.74 8.17 4.89
N ASN A 12 6.38 9.33 4.85
CA ASN A 12 5.71 10.62 4.71
C ASN A 12 5.53 10.98 3.22
N PRO A 13 4.53 11.81 2.85
CA PRO A 13 4.37 12.27 1.48
C PRO A 13 5.65 12.92 0.93
N ARG A 14 6.03 12.55 -0.31
CA ARG A 14 7.23 13.05 -1.03
C ARG A 14 8.58 12.61 -0.46
N SER A 15 8.64 11.48 0.24
CA SER A 15 9.90 10.86 0.70
C SER A 15 10.56 9.93 -0.33
N GLY A 16 10.05 9.86 -1.56
CA GLY A 16 10.49 8.89 -2.58
C GLY A 16 9.90 7.48 -2.41
N SER A 17 8.90 7.30 -1.54
CA SER A 17 8.24 5.99 -1.31
C SER A 17 7.65 5.38 -2.58
N THR A 18 7.11 6.19 -3.50
CA THR A 18 6.62 5.72 -4.80
C THR A 18 7.73 5.08 -5.66
N MET A 19 8.90 5.74 -5.75
CA MET A 19 10.04 5.19 -6.47
C MET A 19 10.51 3.87 -5.86
N LEU A 20 10.54 3.78 -4.53
CA LEU A 20 10.89 2.54 -3.83
C LEU A 20 9.86 1.43 -4.12
N CYS A 21 8.56 1.73 -4.14
CA CYS A 21 7.52 0.79 -4.51
C CYS A 21 7.71 0.23 -5.93
N ASP A 22 8.08 1.08 -6.89
CA ASP A 22 8.36 0.65 -8.27
C ASP A 22 9.59 -0.25 -8.35
N LEU A 23 10.66 0.07 -7.62
CA LEU A 23 11.84 -0.80 -7.51
C LEU A 23 11.50 -2.15 -6.88
N MET A 24 10.72 -2.16 -5.79
CA MET A 24 10.26 -3.40 -5.16
C MET A 24 9.44 -4.26 -6.12
N ALA A 25 8.54 -3.65 -6.89
CA ALA A 25 7.77 -4.34 -7.93
C ALA A 25 8.68 -4.91 -9.03
N ALA A 26 9.71 -4.17 -9.44
CA ALA A 26 10.68 -4.61 -10.44
C ALA A 26 11.52 -5.82 -9.96
N THR A 27 11.73 -5.99 -8.66
CA THR A 27 12.42 -7.19 -8.13
C THR A 27 11.62 -8.49 -8.31
N GLY A 28 10.30 -8.40 -8.43
CA GLY A 28 9.40 -9.57 -8.47
C GLY A 28 9.29 -10.33 -7.14
N VAL A 29 9.97 -9.90 -6.08
CA VAL A 29 10.01 -10.60 -4.77
C VAL A 29 8.85 -10.17 -3.87
N LEU A 30 8.52 -8.88 -3.84
CA LEU A 30 7.67 -8.27 -2.80
C LEU A 30 6.29 -7.81 -3.31
N GLY A 31 5.91 -8.20 -4.53
CA GLY A 31 4.68 -7.73 -5.18
C GLY A 31 4.72 -6.23 -5.51
N LYS A 32 3.54 -5.61 -5.66
CA LYS A 32 3.39 -4.18 -6.02
C LYS A 32 2.74 -3.39 -4.90
N PRO A 33 3.49 -2.90 -3.89
CA PRO A 33 2.94 -2.12 -2.80
C PRO A 33 2.31 -0.81 -3.30
N GLN A 34 1.24 -0.39 -2.63
CA GLN A 34 0.44 0.81 -2.96
C GLN A 34 -0.01 1.51 -1.67
N SER A 35 -0.47 2.76 -1.79
CA SER A 35 -0.99 3.56 -0.68
C SER A 35 -2.41 3.15 -0.27
N PHE A 36 -2.59 1.92 0.19
CA PHE A 36 -3.91 1.38 0.60
C PHE A 36 -4.55 2.16 1.76
N TYR A 37 -3.72 2.61 2.71
CA TYR A 37 -4.16 3.27 3.94
C TYR A 37 -4.10 4.80 3.88
N ARG A 38 -3.82 5.38 2.71
CA ARG A 38 -3.88 6.83 2.54
C ARG A 38 -5.36 7.25 2.56
N PRO A 39 -5.80 8.19 3.43
CA PRO A 39 -7.22 8.52 3.61
C PRO A 39 -7.99 8.79 2.31
N GLU A 40 -7.37 9.51 1.39
CA GLU A 40 -7.98 9.89 0.10
C GLU A 40 -8.05 8.71 -0.89
N SER A 41 -7.36 7.61 -0.61
CA SER A 41 -7.33 6.39 -1.43
C SER A 41 -8.27 5.30 -0.90
N ILE A 42 -8.79 5.42 0.31
CA ILE A 42 -9.58 4.37 0.97
C ILE A 42 -10.86 4.06 0.19
N THR A 43 -11.59 5.08 -0.25
CA THR A 43 -12.80 4.88 -1.07
C THR A 43 -12.49 4.13 -2.36
N LEU A 44 -11.36 4.45 -3.02
CA LEU A 44 -10.94 3.78 -4.23
C LEU A 44 -10.61 2.31 -3.97
N TRP A 45 -9.82 2.02 -2.93
CA TRP A 45 -9.38 0.66 -2.64
C TRP A 45 -10.50 -0.24 -2.09
N THR A 46 -11.39 0.31 -1.28
CA THR A 46 -12.57 -0.44 -0.78
C THR A 46 -13.46 -0.87 -1.94
N GLN A 47 -13.68 0.01 -2.92
CA GLN A 47 -14.40 -0.33 -4.15
C GLN A 47 -13.66 -1.37 -5.00
N GLN A 48 -12.36 -1.15 -5.28
CA GLN A 48 -11.57 -2.06 -6.12
C GLN A 48 -11.43 -3.46 -5.52
N LEU A 49 -11.29 -3.55 -4.20
CA LEU A 49 -11.15 -4.83 -3.49
C LEU A 49 -12.49 -5.44 -3.07
N SER A 50 -13.62 -4.76 -3.34
CA SER A 50 -14.95 -5.18 -2.91
C SER A 50 -15.05 -5.46 -1.40
N VAL A 51 -14.34 -4.66 -0.60
CA VAL A 51 -14.36 -4.74 0.87
C VAL A 51 -15.21 -3.60 1.43
N LYS A 52 -15.92 -3.87 2.53
CA LYS A 52 -16.72 -2.85 3.22
C LYS A 52 -15.77 -1.81 3.83
N GLY A 53 -15.88 -0.56 3.40
CA GLY A 53 -15.19 0.56 4.04
C GLY A 53 -15.89 0.90 5.36
N ASP A 54 -15.25 0.60 6.48
CA ASP A 54 -15.64 1.01 7.83
C ASP A 54 -14.78 2.17 8.36
N HIS A 55 -14.04 2.84 7.47
CA HIS A 55 -13.11 3.90 7.86
C HIS A 55 -13.87 5.03 8.56
N ALA A 56 -13.59 5.20 9.86
CA ALA A 56 -14.13 6.27 10.65
C ALA A 56 -13.66 7.61 10.06
N THR A 57 -14.58 8.41 9.55
CA THR A 57 -14.36 9.83 9.30
C THR A 57 -14.15 10.50 10.66
N GLY A 58 -12.88 10.72 11.01
CA GLY A 58 -12.48 11.63 12.08
C GLY A 58 -12.41 13.06 11.57
#